data_AF-A0A925BPW1-F1
#
_entry.id   AF-A0A925BPW1-F1
#
_cell.length_a   1.000
_cell.length_b   1.000
_cell.length_c   1.000
_cell.angle_alpha   90.00
_cell.angle_beta   90.00
_cell.angle_gamma   90.00
#
_symmetry.space_group_name_H-M   'P 1'
#
loop_
_entity.id
_entity.type
_entity.pdbx_description
1 polymer ?
#
loop_
_entity_poly.entity_id
_entity_poly.type
_entity_poly.pdbx_seq_one_letter_code
_entity_poly.pdbx_strand_id
1 'polypeptide(L)'
;MIIAMSRFRVKNDREQDVRQAFLDRPRFVDDQTGFLGIEVFQDQTDCALFYLVTRWSDASSFRTWHSSHAHKHSHELMPKGLKLDSAFTELRILERVEGGREHEVFEHFTGDWGALTRANLASSSMVHGVVATSDGVILGTTAAMARILGGESVRLNGQRLWEFLAPES
;
A
#
# COMPACT_ATOMS: atom_id res chain seq x y z
N MET A 1 -8.62 11.78 -0.52
CA MET A 1 -7.26 11.19 -0.59
C MET A 1 -6.28 12.22 -1.10
N ILE A 2 -5.08 12.28 -0.51
CA ILE A 2 -3.96 13.08 -1.02
C ILE A 2 -2.72 12.22 -1.24
N ILE A 3 -1.82 12.71 -2.08
CA ILE A 3 -0.45 12.22 -2.19
C ILE A 3 0.47 13.29 -1.60
N ALA A 4 1.35 12.90 -0.68
CA ALA A 4 2.46 13.73 -0.27
C ALA A 4 3.75 13.16 -0.90
N MET A 5 4.34 13.93 -1.82
CA MET A 5 5.54 13.56 -2.56
C MET A 5 6.71 14.41 -2.07
N SER A 6 7.72 13.75 -1.53
CA SER A 6 9.00 14.36 -1.21
C SER A 6 10.04 13.96 -2.26
N ARG A 7 10.80 14.92 -2.77
CA ARG A 7 12.01 14.65 -3.55
C ARG A 7 13.21 15.23 -2.85
N PHE A 8 14.33 14.54 -2.92
CA PHE A 8 15.60 15.07 -2.43
C PHE A 8 16.77 14.54 -3.25
N ARG A 9 17.89 15.24 -3.15
CA ARG A 9 19.16 14.89 -3.78
C ARG A 9 20.22 14.70 -2.70
N VAL A 10 20.91 13.55 -2.71
CA VAL A 10 22.09 13.31 -1.87
C VAL A 10 23.30 14.08 -2.43
N LYS A 11 24.10 14.70 -1.55
CA LYS A 11 25.20 15.60 -1.94
C LYS A 11 26.59 15.08 -1.53
N ASN A 12 26.67 13.93 -0.88
CA ASN A 12 27.92 13.44 -0.30
C ASN A 12 28.18 11.96 -0.53
N ASP A 13 27.82 11.46 -1.71
CA ASP A 13 28.15 10.11 -2.21
C ASP A 13 27.65 8.99 -1.27
N ARG A 14 26.46 9.19 -0.70
CA ARG A 14 25.81 8.29 0.27
C ARG A 14 24.51 7.69 -0.25
N GLU A 15 24.33 7.66 -1.56
CA GLU A 15 23.12 7.20 -2.22
C GLU A 15 22.85 5.74 -1.90
N GLN A 16 23.90 4.92 -1.84
CA GLN A 16 23.78 3.51 -1.51
C GLN A 16 23.40 3.29 -0.05
N ASP A 17 23.94 4.08 0.88
CA ASP A 17 23.55 4.03 2.30
C ASP A 17 22.07 4.40 2.46
N VAL A 18 21.61 5.43 1.75
CA VAL A 18 20.21 5.87 1.76
C VAL A 18 19.30 4.78 1.18
N ARG A 19 19.67 4.20 0.04
CA ARG A 19 18.93 3.09 -0.57
C ARG A 19 18.79 1.93 0.40
N GLN A 20 19.87 1.52 1.05
CA GLN A 20 19.85 0.43 2.02
C GLN A 20 18.96 0.75 3.21
N ALA A 21 19.03 1.97 3.75
CA ALA A 21 18.16 2.39 4.84
C ALA A 21 16.66 2.36 4.50
N PHE A 22 16.27 2.62 3.24
CA PHE A 22 14.88 2.47 2.80
C PHE A 22 14.44 1.01 2.60
N LEU A 23 15.36 0.13 2.17
CA LEU A 23 15.10 -1.31 2.08
C LEU A 23 14.91 -1.92 3.47
N ASP A 24 15.72 -1.49 4.43
CA ASP A 24 15.68 -1.97 5.82
C ASP A 24 14.65 -1.22 6.69
N ARG A 25 13.85 -0.33 6.08
CA ARG A 25 13.02 0.60 6.87
C ARG A 25 12.04 -0.20 7.76
N PRO A 26 12.08 -0.02 9.08
CA PRO A 26 10.98 -0.41 9.93
C PRO A 26 9.80 0.47 9.56
N ARG A 27 8.66 -0.16 9.29
CA ARG A 27 7.51 0.48 8.68
C ARG A 27 6.71 1.33 9.68
N PHE A 28 7.38 2.23 10.40
CA PHE A 28 6.83 3.01 11.51
C PHE A 28 5.66 3.92 11.14
N VAL A 29 5.51 4.24 9.86
CA VAL A 29 4.40 5.04 9.36
C VAL A 29 3.13 4.20 9.10
N ASP A 30 3.24 2.87 9.04
CA ASP A 30 2.14 1.98 8.66
C ASP A 30 0.96 2.03 9.66
N ASP A 31 1.24 2.27 10.94
CA ASP A 31 0.21 2.33 12.01
C ASP A 31 -0.41 3.73 12.18
N GLN A 32 -0.06 4.70 11.32
CA GLN A 32 -0.53 6.07 11.47
C GLN A 32 -1.93 6.23 10.90
N THR A 33 -2.81 6.91 11.65
CA THR A 33 -4.18 7.19 11.22
C THR A 33 -4.19 7.84 9.83
N GLY A 34 -4.94 7.25 8.92
CA GLY A 34 -5.12 7.76 7.57
C GLY A 34 -3.96 7.52 6.62
N PHE A 35 -2.88 6.84 7.04
CA PHE A 35 -1.82 6.41 6.13
C PHE A 35 -2.28 5.24 5.25
N LEU A 36 -1.97 5.31 3.95
CA LEU A 36 -2.41 4.32 2.95
C LEU A 36 -1.24 3.64 2.23
N GLY A 37 0.00 3.99 2.57
CA GLY A 37 1.19 3.38 2.00
C GLY A 37 2.25 4.38 1.55
N ILE A 38 3.47 3.88 1.39
CA ILE A 38 4.63 4.62 0.92
C ILE A 38 5.41 3.82 -0.12
N GLU A 39 5.75 4.49 -1.20
CA GLU A 39 6.65 4.00 -2.24
C GLU A 39 7.89 4.89 -2.28
N VAL A 40 9.03 4.27 -2.54
CA VAL A 40 10.32 4.94 -2.64
C VAL A 40 10.90 4.61 -4.00
N PHE A 41 11.20 5.63 -4.77
CA PHE A 41 11.82 5.52 -6.08
C PHE A 41 13.19 6.20 -6.04
N GLN A 42 14.13 5.61 -6.77
CA GLN A 42 15.41 6.22 -7.07
C GLN A 42 15.40 6.53 -8.57
N ASP A 43 15.87 7.71 -8.95
CA ASP A 43 15.92 8.08 -10.37
C ASP A 43 16.86 7.11 -11.13
N GLN A 44 16.46 6.74 -12.34
CA GLN A 44 17.20 5.78 -13.14
C GLN A 44 18.48 6.38 -13.72
N THR A 45 18.48 7.68 -14.02
CA THR A 45 19.58 8.41 -14.66
C THR A 45 20.49 9.10 -13.65
N ASP A 46 19.98 9.36 -12.44
CA ASP A 46 20.71 10.02 -11.37
C ASP A 46 20.50 9.33 -10.03
N CYS A 47 21.46 8.47 -9.65
CA CYS A 47 21.35 7.69 -8.40
C CYS A 47 21.28 8.56 -7.14
N ALA A 48 21.64 9.86 -7.20
CA ALA A 48 21.52 10.78 -6.07
C ALA A 48 20.10 11.27 -5.82
N LEU A 49 19.17 11.05 -6.77
CA LEU A 49 17.80 11.50 -6.68
C LEU A 49 16.87 10.42 -6.15
N PHE A 50 16.10 10.79 -5.13
CA PHE A 50 15.08 9.94 -4.54
C PHE A 50 13.73 10.65 -4.51
N TYR A 51 12.67 9.87 -4.69
CA TYR A 51 11.28 10.29 -4.61
C TYR A 51 10.55 9.40 -3.61
N LEU A 52 9.95 10.01 -2.61
CA LEU A 52 9.11 9.36 -1.62
C LEU A 52 7.67 9.76 -1.91
N VAL A 53 6.81 8.78 -2.14
CA VAL A 53 5.39 8.99 -2.44
C VAL A 53 4.59 8.34 -1.32
N THR A 54 3.98 9.16 -0.46
CA THR A 54 3.07 8.68 0.59
C THR A 54 1.63 8.98 0.21
N ARG A 55 0.72 8.05 0.50
CA ARG A 55 -0.72 8.20 0.28
C ARG A 55 -1.43 8.35 1.61
N TRP A 56 -2.42 9.25 1.65
CA TRP A 56 -3.20 9.51 2.84
C TRP A 56 -4.68 9.64 2.52
N SER A 57 -5.54 9.21 3.45
CA SER A 57 -7.00 9.38 3.37
C SER A 57 -7.38 10.84 3.14
N ASP A 58 -6.69 11.74 3.82
CA ASP A 58 -6.93 13.18 3.82
C ASP A 58 -5.67 13.97 4.23
N ALA A 59 -5.69 15.28 3.97
CA ALA A 59 -4.56 16.16 4.27
C ALA A 59 -4.38 16.48 5.75
N SER A 60 -5.43 16.33 6.58
CA SER A 60 -5.32 16.54 8.03
C SER A 60 -4.49 15.43 8.67
N SER A 61 -4.78 14.18 8.32
CA SER A 61 -4.05 12.99 8.76
C SER A 61 -2.55 13.10 8.47
N PHE A 62 -2.20 13.48 7.23
CA PHE A 62 -0.80 13.75 6.86
C PHE A 62 -0.16 14.85 7.71
N ARG A 63 -0.83 16.00 7.89
CA ARG A 63 -0.28 17.13 8.66
C ARG A 63 -0.05 16.77 10.13
N THR A 64 -0.97 16.03 10.74
CA THR A 64 -0.83 15.52 12.11
C THR A 64 0.39 14.61 12.22
N TRP A 65 0.55 13.64 11.31
CA TRP A 65 1.72 12.77 11.32
C TRP A 65 3.02 13.55 11.07
N HIS A 66 3.08 14.39 10.04
CA HIS A 66 4.28 15.12 9.63
C HIS A 66 4.80 16.09 10.71
N SER A 67 3.91 16.58 11.58
CA SER A 67 4.27 17.41 12.74
C SER A 67 4.61 16.60 14.00
N SER A 68 4.39 15.29 13.99
CA SER A 68 4.54 14.42 15.17
C SER A 68 5.99 14.00 15.45
N HIS A 69 6.19 13.41 16.64
CA HIS A 69 7.45 12.74 16.97
C HIS A 69 7.67 11.46 16.14
N ALA A 70 6.60 10.79 15.70
CA ALA A 70 6.71 9.59 14.87
C ALA A 70 7.40 9.90 13.51
N HIS A 71 7.12 11.08 12.94
CA HIS A 71 7.82 11.54 11.74
C HIS A 71 9.31 11.82 12.01
N LYS A 72 9.67 12.36 13.17
CA LYS A 72 11.09 12.53 13.54
C LYS A 72 11.77 11.17 13.71
N HIS A 73 11.10 10.22 14.35
CA HIS A 73 11.60 8.87 14.56
C HIS A 73 11.84 8.12 13.25
N SER A 74 10.97 8.31 12.25
CA SER A 74 11.17 7.70 10.92
C SER A 74 12.43 8.20 10.19
N HIS A 75 13.04 9.31 10.65
CA HIS A 75 14.30 9.83 10.10
C HIS A 75 15.54 9.35 10.85
N GLU A 76 15.42 8.68 12.00
CA GLU A 76 16.56 8.26 12.83
C GLU A 76 17.45 7.21 12.15
N LEU A 77 16.89 6.48 11.18
CA LEU A 77 17.59 5.44 10.44
C LEU A 77 18.27 5.96 9.18
N MET A 78 18.16 7.26 8.90
CA MET A 78 18.94 7.86 7.84
C MET A 78 20.44 7.83 8.18
N PRO A 79 21.31 7.61 7.17
CA PRO A 79 22.74 7.52 7.38
C PRO A 79 23.27 8.75 8.13
N LYS A 80 24.04 8.52 9.19
CA LYS A 80 24.67 9.62 9.94
C LYS A 80 25.57 10.43 9.03
N GLY A 81 25.43 11.76 9.08
CA GLY A 81 26.19 12.67 8.24
C GLY A 81 25.71 12.77 6.79
N LEU A 82 24.50 12.27 6.47
CA LEU A 82 23.83 12.53 5.20
C LEU A 82 23.73 14.03 4.94
N LYS A 83 24.12 14.45 3.73
CA LYS A 83 23.96 15.83 3.26
C LYS A 83 23.00 15.83 2.08
N LEU A 84 21.97 16.66 2.17
CA LEU A 84 21.00 16.86 1.10
C LEU A 84 21.25 18.20 0.40
N ASP A 85 20.95 18.24 -0.89
CA ASP A 85 20.85 19.50 -1.61
C ASP A 85 19.53 20.19 -1.24
N SER A 86 19.63 21.27 -0.46
CA SER A 86 18.48 22.06 -0.03
C SER A 86 17.78 22.78 -1.19
N ALA A 87 18.48 23.05 -2.30
CA ALA A 87 17.88 23.67 -3.47
C ALA A 87 17.00 22.69 -4.27
N PHE A 88 17.26 21.39 -4.11
CA PHE A 88 16.51 20.33 -4.79
C PHE A 88 15.42 19.72 -3.88
N THR A 89 15.61 19.75 -2.56
CA THR A 89 14.71 19.12 -1.61
C THR A 89 13.36 19.83 -1.60
N GLU A 90 12.28 19.08 -1.86
CA GLU A 90 10.95 19.65 -2.01
C GLU A 90 9.86 18.67 -1.56
N LEU A 91 8.86 19.18 -0.85
CA LEU A 91 7.64 18.48 -0.50
C LEU A 91 6.45 19.08 -1.27
N ARG A 92 5.68 18.23 -1.96
CA ARG A 92 4.44 18.60 -2.64
C ARG A 92 3.28 17.80 -2.07
N ILE A 93 2.18 18.47 -1.78
CA ILE A 93 0.91 17.86 -1.41
C ILE A 93 0.00 17.98 -2.65
N LEU A 94 -0.46 16.84 -3.14
CA LEU A 94 -1.20 16.71 -4.38
C LEU A 94 -2.59 16.14 -4.08
N GLU A 95 -3.61 16.76 -4.65
CA GLU A 95 -4.98 16.22 -4.62
C GLU A 95 -5.20 15.31 -5.82
N ARG A 96 -5.90 14.20 -5.60
CA ARG A 96 -6.30 13.31 -6.69
C ARG A 96 -7.51 13.91 -7.41
N VAL A 97 -7.38 14.16 -8.71
CA VAL A 97 -8.48 14.68 -9.55
C VAL A 97 -9.49 13.58 -9.90
N GLU A 98 -9.01 12.36 -10.12
CA GLU A 98 -9.84 11.18 -10.37
C GLU A 98 -10.41 10.64 -9.05
N GLY A 99 -11.72 10.80 -8.85
CA GLY A 99 -12.39 10.40 -7.60
C GLY A 99 -13.74 11.09 -7.37
N GLY A 100 -14.09 12.10 -8.18
CA GLY A 100 -15.39 12.76 -8.16
C GLY A 100 -16.51 12.05 -8.94
N ARG A 101 -16.28 10.83 -9.44
CA ARG A 101 -17.34 10.05 -10.09
C ARG A 101 -17.70 8.86 -9.21
N GLU A 102 -18.94 8.86 -8.74
CA GLU A 102 -19.60 7.73 -8.08
C GLU A 102 -19.79 6.56 -9.07
N HIS A 103 -18.73 5.98 -9.63
CA HIS A 103 -18.87 4.75 -10.42
C HIS A 103 -17.68 3.82 -10.21
N GLU A 104 -18.03 2.65 -9.64
CA GLU A 104 -17.34 1.35 -9.64
C GLU A 104 -16.18 1.12 -8.65
N VAL A 105 -16.45 0.19 -7.74
CA VAL A 105 -15.88 0.00 -6.40
C VAL A 105 -14.64 -0.89 -6.39
N PHE A 106 -14.10 -1.30 -7.54
CA PHE A 106 -13.03 -2.31 -7.61
C PHE A 106 -11.63 -1.81 -8.00
N GLU A 107 -11.47 -0.58 -8.53
CA GLU A 107 -10.18 -0.10 -9.05
C GLU A 107 -9.44 0.91 -8.16
N HIS A 108 -9.86 1.10 -6.91
CA HIS A 108 -9.35 2.19 -6.06
C HIS A 108 -8.14 1.82 -5.19
N PHE A 109 -7.17 1.10 -5.75
CA PHE A 109 -5.84 1.03 -5.15
C PHE A 109 -4.73 1.01 -6.23
N THR A 110 -4.10 2.17 -6.42
CA THR A 110 -2.93 2.36 -7.30
C THR A 110 -1.64 2.16 -6.52
N GLY A 111 -1.40 0.95 -6.02
CA GLY A 111 -0.12 0.50 -5.47
C GLY A 111 0.20 -0.92 -5.95
N ASP A 112 1.42 -1.40 -5.71
CA ASP A 112 1.79 -2.79 -6.04
C ASP A 112 0.96 -3.78 -5.22
N TRP A 113 -0.18 -4.20 -5.78
CA TRP A 113 -1.04 -5.25 -5.25
C TRP A 113 -0.24 -6.51 -4.93
N GLY A 114 0.75 -6.87 -5.73
CA GLY A 114 1.56 -8.07 -5.49
C GLY A 114 2.36 -8.00 -4.19
N ALA A 115 2.91 -6.84 -3.83
CA ALA A 115 3.66 -6.68 -2.59
C ALA A 115 2.74 -6.68 -1.36
N LEU A 116 1.63 -5.94 -1.40
CA LEU A 116 0.68 -5.83 -0.29
C LEU A 116 -0.12 -7.12 -0.09
N THR A 117 -0.58 -7.76 -1.16
CA THR A 117 -1.22 -9.06 -1.08
C THR A 117 -0.27 -10.10 -0.49
N ARG A 118 1.01 -10.15 -0.91
CA ARG A 118 1.99 -11.09 -0.30
C ARG A 118 2.21 -10.82 1.18
N ALA A 119 2.39 -9.56 1.58
CA ALA A 119 2.59 -9.22 3.00
C ALA A 119 1.36 -9.58 3.85
N ASN A 120 0.16 -9.23 3.39
CA ASN A 120 -1.09 -9.55 4.09
C ASN A 120 -1.34 -11.06 4.16
N LEU A 121 -1.10 -11.80 3.07
CA LEU A 121 -1.21 -13.26 3.07
C LEU A 121 -0.22 -13.90 4.04
N ALA A 122 1.01 -13.38 4.15
CA ALA A 122 2.04 -13.91 5.05
C ALA A 122 1.71 -13.67 6.54
N SER A 123 0.98 -12.60 6.88
CA SER A 123 0.54 -12.30 8.24
C SER A 123 -0.85 -12.85 8.60
N SER A 124 -1.58 -13.40 7.62
CA SER A 124 -2.93 -13.91 7.84
C SER A 124 -2.92 -15.34 8.39
N SER A 125 -3.71 -15.61 9.42
CA SER A 125 -3.91 -16.97 9.95
C SER A 125 -4.83 -17.82 9.07
N MET A 126 -5.70 -17.18 8.26
CA MET A 126 -6.59 -17.85 7.33
C MET A 126 -6.96 -16.93 6.17
N VAL A 127 -7.10 -17.51 4.97
CA VAL A 127 -7.46 -16.81 3.74
C VAL A 127 -8.62 -17.53 3.05
N HIS A 128 -9.76 -16.84 2.96
CA HIS A 128 -10.92 -17.29 2.20
C HIS A 128 -10.87 -16.63 0.81
N GLY A 129 -10.86 -17.44 -0.24
CA GLY A 129 -10.84 -16.96 -1.61
C GLY A 129 -11.84 -17.70 -2.47
N VAL A 130 -12.51 -16.96 -3.35
CA VAL A 130 -13.34 -17.48 -4.45
C VAL A 130 -12.93 -16.76 -5.72
N VAL A 131 -12.74 -17.53 -6.79
CA VAL A 131 -12.63 -17.02 -8.16
C VAL A 131 -13.95 -17.37 -8.83
N ALA A 132 -14.63 -16.37 -9.36
CA ALA A 132 -15.88 -16.56 -10.09
C ALA A 132 -15.89 -15.70 -11.36
N THR A 133 -16.69 -16.10 -12.34
CA THR A 133 -17.02 -15.26 -13.49
C THR A 133 -17.83 -14.04 -13.06
N SER A 134 -17.97 -13.04 -13.93
CA SER A 134 -18.73 -11.81 -13.65
C SER A 134 -20.21 -12.07 -13.36
N ASP A 135 -20.79 -13.14 -13.91
CA ASP A 135 -22.15 -13.59 -13.63
C ASP A 135 -22.24 -14.52 -12.38
N GLY A 136 -21.11 -14.73 -11.70
CA GLY A 136 -21.05 -15.41 -10.40
C GLY A 136 -20.85 -16.92 -10.46
N VAL A 137 -20.43 -17.50 -11.58
CA VAL A 137 -20.11 -18.94 -11.66
C VAL A 137 -18.75 -19.18 -11.01
N ILE A 138 -18.70 -20.05 -10.00
CA ILE A 138 -17.48 -20.38 -9.27
C ILE A 138 -16.52 -21.16 -10.17
N LEU A 139 -15.29 -20.67 -10.31
CA LEU A 139 -14.18 -21.30 -11.04
C LEU A 139 -13.19 -21.99 -10.10
N GLY A 140 -13.08 -21.52 -8.86
CA GLY A 140 -12.23 -22.11 -7.84
C GLY A 140 -12.39 -21.46 -6.48
N THR A 141 -12.03 -22.19 -5.43
CA THR A 141 -12.08 -21.72 -4.04
C THR A 141 -10.84 -22.19 -3.28
N THR A 142 -10.46 -21.46 -2.23
CA THR A 142 -9.55 -22.01 -1.23
C THR A 142 -10.28 -23.09 -0.43
N ALA A 143 -9.55 -24.07 0.13
CA ALA A 143 -10.16 -25.12 0.97
C ALA A 143 -10.93 -24.52 2.17
N ALA A 144 -10.44 -23.41 2.73
CA ALA A 144 -11.11 -22.70 3.81
C ALA A 144 -12.44 -22.08 3.35
N MET A 145 -12.50 -21.49 2.15
CA MET A 145 -13.75 -20.98 1.57
C MET A 145 -14.72 -22.13 1.24
N ALA A 146 -14.21 -23.25 0.71
CA ALA A 146 -15.05 -24.39 0.36
C ALA A 146 -15.82 -24.98 1.56
N ARG A 147 -15.18 -25.01 2.75
CA ARG A 147 -15.83 -25.46 3.98
C ARG A 147 -16.98 -24.53 4.41
N ILE A 148 -16.81 -23.22 4.23
CA ILE A 148 -17.85 -22.24 4.56
C ILE A 148 -19.06 -22.37 3.62
N LEU A 149 -18.81 -22.52 2.31
CA LEU A 149 -19.88 -22.52 1.31
C LEU A 149 -20.66 -23.84 1.21
N GLY A 150 -20.22 -24.93 1.86
CA GLY A 150 -20.93 -26.21 1.72
C GLY A 150 -20.22 -27.43 2.29
N GLY A 151 -19.40 -27.24 3.33
CA GLY A 151 -18.85 -28.29 4.20
C GLY A 151 -18.45 -29.60 3.51
N GLU A 152 -17.20 -29.70 3.04
CA GLU A 152 -16.48 -30.89 2.50
C GLU A 152 -17.15 -31.76 1.41
N SER A 153 -18.47 -31.64 1.19
CA SER A 153 -19.27 -32.59 0.40
C SER A 153 -19.83 -31.99 -0.89
N VAL A 154 -19.73 -30.66 -1.07
CA VAL A 154 -20.30 -29.95 -2.23
C VAL A 154 -19.23 -29.65 -3.28
N ARG A 155 -19.50 -30.02 -4.53
CA ARG A 155 -18.68 -29.62 -5.68
C ARG A 155 -19.00 -28.19 -6.09
N LEU A 156 -18.21 -27.22 -5.65
CA LEU A 156 -18.51 -25.79 -5.83
C LEU A 156 -18.26 -25.26 -7.25
N ASN A 157 -17.26 -25.77 -7.98
CA ASN A 157 -16.96 -25.30 -9.33
C ASN A 157 -18.15 -25.52 -10.28
N GLY A 158 -18.56 -24.45 -10.96
CA GLY A 158 -19.73 -24.43 -11.85
C GLY A 158 -21.03 -24.00 -11.19
N GLN A 159 -21.08 -23.89 -9.86
CA GLN A 159 -22.26 -23.38 -9.13
C GLN A 159 -22.27 -21.86 -9.07
N ARG A 160 -23.45 -21.27 -8.81
CA ARG A 160 -23.61 -19.82 -8.67
C ARG A 160 -23.25 -19.41 -7.24
N LEU A 161 -22.29 -18.51 -7.08
CA LEU A 161 -21.85 -18.00 -5.78
C LEU A 161 -23.02 -17.46 -4.93
N TRP A 162 -24.01 -16.83 -5.56
CA TRP A 162 -25.16 -16.23 -4.90
C TRP A 162 -26.05 -17.25 -4.16
N GLU A 163 -26.06 -18.51 -4.59
CA GLU A 163 -26.81 -19.60 -3.94
C GLU A 163 -26.30 -19.90 -2.52
N PHE A 164 -25.08 -19.47 -2.21
CA PHE A 164 -24.41 -19.69 -0.93
C PHE A 164 -24.25 -18.41 -0.09
N LEU A 165 -24.57 -17.25 -0.66
CA LEU A 165 -24.45 -15.93 0.00
C LEU A 165 -25.79 -15.39 0.50
N ALA A 166 -26.90 -16.02 0.14
CA ALA A 166 -28.19 -15.64 0.69
C ALA A 166 -28.24 -15.99 2.19
N PRO A 167 -28.61 -15.04 3.08
CA PRO A 167 -28.93 -15.41 4.46
C PRO A 167 -30.11 -16.38 4.41
N GLU A 168 -30.01 -17.52 5.09
CA GLU A 168 -31.17 -18.37 5.36
C GLU A 168 -32.28 -17.49 5.96
N SER A 169 -33.45 -17.48 5.32
CA SER A 169 -34.68 -16.88 5.85
C SER A 169 -35.21 -17.65 7.04
#